data_AF-A0AB74V0R2-F1
#
_entry.id   AF-A0AB74V0R2-F1
#
_cell.length_a   1.000
_cell.length_b   1.000
_cell.length_c   1.000
_cell.angle_alpha   90.00
_cell.angle_beta   90.00
_cell.angle_gamma   90.00
#
_symmetry.space_group_name_H-M   'P 1'
#
loop_
_entity.id
_entity.type
_entity.pdbx_description
1 polymer ?
#
loop_
_entity_poly.entity_id
_entity_poly.type
_entity_poly.pdbx_seq_one_letter_code
_entity_poly.pdbx_strand_id
1 'polypeptide(L)'
;MWEWFAKYGRVGKQEAHDTALELVLVRYYQQHAEASASAEMARIALAYWSDFFCGATVAEVTPARQREFAEWLKAKRKPPLSDGYVKRVLTVGKSALNRAYREGEIDTVPFIIPWQDGEAREQTLSVEESAALWGAAESPHERMYLALAYGTLARPEAILGMHRSFADLDRRLLIQNPPGRRQTKKYRPTVPICDFLLPWIEQASDGPLVQWRGREIASFKTAWRKMRTAAGLPPGTVPKVIRHTMATHLRASGVPEAEIQGFLGHKAYSGKTEVYARYRPDYLGQAAAAIDGYMTALRVSCVLESKKTTH
;
A
#
# COMPACT_ATOMS: atom_id res chain seq x y z
N MET A 1 -18.67 27.46 17.32
CA MET A 1 -19.83 27.79 16.44
C MET A 1 -19.52 27.50 14.98
N TRP A 2 -18.41 27.99 14.43
CA TRP A 2 -17.96 27.69 13.05
C TRP A 2 -17.77 26.20 12.74
N GLU A 3 -17.10 25.42 13.60
CA GLU A 3 -16.90 23.98 13.38
C GLU A 3 -18.22 23.18 13.35
N TRP A 4 -19.21 23.59 14.14
CA TRP A 4 -20.53 22.95 14.17
C TRP A 4 -21.30 23.23 12.87
N PHE A 5 -21.27 24.48 12.39
CA PHE A 5 -21.89 24.86 11.12
C PHE A 5 -21.24 24.16 9.92
N ALA A 6 -19.91 24.05 9.90
CA ALA A 6 -19.21 23.29 8.88
C ALA A 6 -19.67 21.81 8.87
N LYS A 7 -19.83 21.22 10.07
CA LYS A 7 -20.17 19.81 10.22
C LYS A 7 -21.64 19.48 9.90
N TYR A 8 -22.59 20.30 10.34
CA TYR A 8 -24.03 19.98 10.32
C TYR A 8 -24.89 20.98 9.53
N GLY A 9 -24.34 22.11 9.11
CA GLY A 9 -25.07 23.11 8.33
C GLY A 9 -25.41 22.62 6.92
N ARG A 10 -26.64 22.88 6.48
CA ARG A 10 -27.04 22.75 5.08
C ARG A 10 -26.56 23.99 4.34
N VAL A 11 -25.65 23.81 3.38
CA VAL A 11 -25.18 24.87 2.49
C VAL A 11 -25.94 24.70 1.17
N GLY A 12 -26.64 25.76 0.74
CA GLY A 12 -27.27 25.79 -0.58
C GLY A 12 -26.25 26.02 -1.69
N LYS A 13 -26.67 25.91 -2.95
CA LYS A 13 -25.79 26.15 -4.10
C LYS A 13 -25.33 27.61 -4.11
N GLN A 14 -24.03 27.82 -3.93
CA GLN A 14 -23.38 29.12 -4.00
C GLN A 14 -22.52 29.21 -5.26
N GLU A 15 -22.35 30.42 -5.78
CA GLU A 15 -21.36 30.64 -6.82
C GLU A 15 -19.95 30.43 -6.24
N ALA A 16 -19.06 29.86 -7.04
CA ALA A 16 -17.68 29.61 -6.61
C ALA A 16 -16.93 30.89 -6.17
N HIS A 17 -17.38 32.08 -6.61
CA HIS A 17 -16.77 33.35 -6.26
C HIS A 17 -16.96 33.75 -4.79
N ASP A 18 -18.03 33.30 -4.13
CA ASP A 18 -18.35 33.67 -2.74
C ASP A 18 -18.00 32.59 -1.72
N THR A 19 -17.82 31.34 -2.16
CA THR A 19 -17.64 30.21 -1.23
C THR A 19 -16.23 30.23 -0.65
N ALA A 20 -16.12 30.32 0.67
CA ALA A 20 -14.85 30.20 1.38
C ALA A 20 -14.22 28.82 1.13
N LEU A 21 -12.96 28.80 0.68
CA LEU A 21 -12.26 27.54 0.41
C LEU A 21 -12.12 26.69 1.67
N GLU A 22 -11.86 27.32 2.82
CA GLU A 22 -11.72 26.64 4.11
C GLU A 22 -12.96 25.80 4.45
N LEU A 23 -14.17 26.31 4.16
CA LEU A 23 -15.42 25.58 4.39
C LEU A 23 -15.45 24.27 3.57
N VAL A 24 -15.03 24.33 2.30
CA VAL A 24 -14.94 23.16 1.41
C VAL A 24 -13.94 22.13 1.94
N LEU A 25 -12.76 22.58 2.38
CA LEU A 25 -11.70 21.69 2.89
C LEU A 25 -12.14 20.98 4.17
N VAL A 26 -12.70 21.71 5.14
CA VAL A 26 -13.19 21.17 6.42
C VAL A 26 -14.31 20.17 6.19
N ARG A 27 -15.30 20.52 5.35
CA ARG A 27 -16.42 19.63 5.04
C ARG A 27 -15.97 18.36 4.35
N TYR A 28 -15.05 18.45 3.39
CA TYR A 28 -14.46 17.26 2.76
C TYR A 28 -13.78 16.36 3.79
N TYR A 29 -13.03 16.91 4.75
CA TYR A 29 -12.41 16.09 5.77
C TYR A 29 -13.45 15.36 6.63
N GLN A 30 -14.36 16.11 7.26
CA GLN A 30 -15.32 15.58 8.24
C GLN A 30 -16.36 14.64 7.62
N GLN A 31 -16.82 14.94 6.40
CA GLN A 31 -17.92 14.20 5.78
C GLN A 31 -17.45 13.11 4.82
N HIS A 32 -16.13 13.03 4.55
CA HIS A 32 -15.59 12.03 3.63
C HIS A 32 -14.24 11.46 4.05
N ALA A 33 -13.22 12.30 4.26
CA ALA A 33 -11.85 11.80 4.38
C ALA A 33 -11.54 11.16 5.74
N GLU A 34 -12.19 11.60 6.83
CA GLU A 34 -11.95 11.16 8.21
C GLU A 34 -12.17 9.65 8.39
N ALA A 35 -13.22 9.09 7.79
CA ALA A 35 -13.52 7.66 7.85
C ALA A 35 -12.67 6.81 6.88
N SER A 36 -11.77 7.42 6.09
CA SER A 36 -11.01 6.73 5.06
C SER A 36 -9.64 6.24 5.58
N ALA A 37 -9.10 5.19 4.95
CA ALA A 37 -7.72 4.76 5.19
C ALA A 37 -6.64 5.82 4.85
N SER A 38 -7.04 6.92 4.20
CA SER A 38 -6.16 8.02 3.80
C SER A 38 -6.31 9.25 4.70
N ALA A 39 -7.09 9.17 5.80
CA ALA A 39 -7.47 10.30 6.63
C ALA A 39 -6.28 11.17 7.05
N GLU A 40 -5.20 10.55 7.55
CA GLU A 40 -4.02 11.32 7.98
C GLU A 40 -3.35 12.09 6.84
N MET A 41 -3.25 11.48 5.65
CA MET A 41 -2.69 12.21 4.49
C MET A 41 -3.64 13.29 3.99
N ALA A 42 -4.95 13.05 4.03
CA ALA A 42 -5.93 14.09 3.71
C ALA A 42 -5.80 15.26 4.69
N ARG A 43 -5.73 15.00 6.00
CA ARG A 43 -5.52 16.02 7.03
C ARG A 43 -4.29 16.88 6.76
N ILE A 44 -3.14 16.25 6.52
CA ILE A 44 -1.88 16.95 6.23
C ILE A 44 -1.99 17.77 4.93
N ALA A 45 -2.53 17.18 3.86
CA ALA A 45 -2.67 17.88 2.59
C ALA A 45 -3.61 19.08 2.71
N LEU A 46 -4.78 18.91 3.33
CA LEU A 46 -5.74 19.99 3.54
C LEU A 46 -5.16 21.10 4.43
N ALA A 47 -4.36 20.76 5.44
CA ALA A 47 -3.65 21.77 6.23
C ALA A 47 -2.69 22.61 5.37
N TYR A 48 -2.02 22.02 4.38
CA TYR A 48 -1.21 22.80 3.43
C TYR A 48 -2.06 23.73 2.56
N TRP A 49 -3.23 23.25 2.11
CA TRP A 49 -4.18 24.07 1.36
C TRP A 49 -4.67 25.25 2.20
N SER A 50 -5.12 25.01 3.43
CA SER A 50 -5.58 26.05 4.36
C SER A 50 -4.49 27.07 4.70
N ASP A 51 -3.25 26.62 4.92
CA ASP A 51 -2.11 27.50 5.24
C ASP A 51 -1.78 28.44 4.06
N PHE A 52 -1.71 27.92 2.84
CA PHE A 52 -1.35 28.72 1.67
C PHE A 52 -2.50 29.59 1.14
N PHE A 53 -3.73 29.09 1.18
CA PHE A 53 -4.94 29.78 0.72
C PHE A 53 -5.76 30.36 1.88
N CYS A 54 -5.11 30.76 2.96
CA CYS A 54 -5.78 31.34 4.11
C CYS A 54 -6.65 32.55 3.70
N GLY A 55 -7.93 32.51 4.06
CA GLY A 55 -8.90 33.55 3.74
C GLY A 55 -9.40 33.56 2.28
N ALA A 56 -8.93 32.66 1.42
CA ALA A 56 -9.34 32.62 0.02
C ALA A 56 -10.72 31.98 -0.19
N THR A 57 -11.37 32.41 -1.27
CA THR A 57 -12.55 31.82 -1.89
C THR A 57 -12.15 30.71 -2.86
N VAL A 58 -13.14 29.93 -3.32
CA VAL A 58 -12.91 28.88 -4.32
C VAL A 58 -12.44 29.47 -5.67
N ALA A 59 -12.97 30.62 -6.10
CA ALA A 59 -12.57 31.25 -7.36
C ALA A 59 -11.11 31.73 -7.37
N GLU A 60 -10.55 32.06 -6.20
CA GLU A 60 -9.15 32.50 -6.06
C GLU A 60 -8.13 31.36 -6.20
N VAL A 61 -8.59 30.11 -6.29
CA VAL A 61 -7.76 28.93 -6.63
C VAL A 61 -7.45 28.90 -8.14
N THR A 62 -6.89 29.99 -8.66
CA THR A 62 -6.53 30.12 -10.08
C THR A 62 -5.31 29.26 -10.44
N PRO A 63 -5.09 28.90 -11.72
CA PRO A 63 -3.89 28.17 -12.13
C PRO A 63 -2.57 28.89 -11.75
N ALA A 64 -2.55 30.22 -11.72
CA ALA A 64 -1.37 30.99 -11.29
C ALA A 64 -1.08 30.74 -9.79
N ARG A 65 -2.10 30.93 -8.93
CA ARG A 65 -2.01 30.67 -7.49
C ARG A 65 -1.67 29.21 -7.17
N GLN A 66 -2.14 28.26 -7.97
CA GLN A 66 -1.80 26.85 -7.82
C GLN A 66 -0.33 26.55 -8.13
N ARG A 67 0.30 27.26 -9.09
CA ARG A 67 1.75 27.13 -9.35
C ARG A 67 2.56 27.71 -8.19
N GLU A 68 2.16 28.87 -7.67
CA GLU A 68 2.76 29.45 -6.47
C GLU A 68 2.65 28.49 -5.27
N PHE A 69 1.48 27.85 -5.10
CA PHE A 69 1.27 26.85 -4.06
C PHE A 69 2.22 25.65 -4.20
N ALA A 70 2.38 25.14 -5.42
CA ALA A 70 3.26 24.01 -5.70
C ALA A 70 4.73 24.33 -5.39
N GLU A 71 5.21 25.51 -5.79
CA GLU A 71 6.57 25.98 -5.46
C GLU A 71 6.74 26.22 -3.95
N TRP A 72 5.74 26.80 -3.30
CA TRP A 72 5.72 26.95 -1.85
C TRP A 72 5.80 25.60 -1.12
N LEU A 73 5.08 24.57 -1.61
CA LEU A 73 5.17 23.22 -1.08
C LEU A 73 6.58 22.64 -1.22
N LYS A 74 7.22 22.79 -2.39
CA LYS A 74 8.60 22.32 -2.61
C LYS A 74 9.57 22.98 -1.64
N ALA A 75 9.40 24.28 -1.38
CA ALA A 75 10.25 25.05 -0.48
C ALA A 75 9.96 24.82 1.02
N LYS A 76 8.82 24.21 1.40
CA LYS A 76 8.36 24.09 2.80
C LYS A 76 9.28 23.23 3.68
N ARG A 77 10.09 22.33 3.12
CA ARG A 77 10.98 21.43 3.88
C ARG A 77 12.36 21.31 3.23
N LYS A 78 13.36 20.93 4.03
CA LYS A 78 14.68 20.51 3.58
C LYS A 78 14.91 19.04 3.98
N PRO A 79 15.19 18.12 3.05
CA PRO A 79 15.18 18.31 1.59
C PRO A 79 13.78 18.66 1.05
N PRO A 80 13.69 19.27 -0.16
CA PRO A 80 12.42 19.63 -0.80
C PRO A 80 11.45 18.45 -0.93
N LEU A 81 10.15 18.74 -0.89
CA LEU A 81 9.13 17.74 -1.17
C LEU A 81 9.26 17.27 -2.63
N SER A 82 9.10 15.96 -2.85
CA SER A 82 9.15 15.40 -4.21
C SER A 82 7.92 15.81 -5.03
N ASP A 83 8.07 15.84 -6.35
CA ASP A 83 6.96 16.20 -7.26
C ASP A 83 5.76 15.25 -7.10
N GLY A 84 6.01 13.95 -6.85
CA GLY A 84 4.95 12.99 -6.53
C GLY A 84 4.19 13.33 -5.24
N TYR A 85 4.85 13.93 -4.24
CA TYR A 85 4.18 14.39 -3.01
C TYR A 85 3.37 15.67 -3.27
N VAL A 86 3.91 16.63 -4.00
CA VAL A 86 3.21 17.86 -4.43
C VAL A 86 1.95 17.52 -5.23
N LYS A 87 2.08 16.65 -6.24
CA LYS A 87 0.97 16.11 -7.03
C LYS A 87 -0.10 15.49 -6.14
N ARG A 88 0.30 14.74 -5.11
CA ARG A 88 -0.64 14.13 -4.16
C ARG A 88 -1.40 15.18 -3.35
N VAL A 89 -0.74 16.23 -2.86
CA VAL A 89 -1.39 17.34 -2.13
C VAL A 89 -2.41 18.05 -3.03
N LEU A 90 -2.03 18.37 -4.28
CA LEU A 90 -2.95 18.97 -5.26
C LEU A 90 -4.16 18.07 -5.55
N THR A 91 -3.95 16.77 -5.67
CA THR A 91 -5.01 15.78 -5.91
C THR A 91 -6.02 15.69 -4.76
N VAL A 92 -5.57 15.87 -3.51
CA VAL A 92 -6.49 15.91 -2.35
C VAL A 92 -7.40 17.13 -2.42
N GLY A 93 -6.86 18.33 -2.67
CA GLY A 93 -7.68 19.53 -2.84
C GLY A 93 -8.64 19.44 -4.02
N LYS A 94 -8.18 18.88 -5.16
CA LYS A 94 -9.06 18.55 -6.29
C LYS A 94 -10.22 17.64 -5.86
N SER A 95 -9.98 16.66 -4.99
CA SER A 95 -11.02 15.76 -4.51
C SER A 95 -12.02 16.47 -3.60
N ALA A 96 -11.56 17.42 -2.77
CA ALA A 96 -12.41 18.27 -1.94
C ALA A 96 -13.35 19.14 -2.80
N LEU A 97 -12.81 19.83 -3.79
CA LEU A 97 -13.57 20.67 -4.71
C LEU A 97 -14.60 19.86 -5.53
N ASN A 98 -14.20 18.70 -6.06
CA ASN A 98 -15.12 17.82 -6.80
C ASN A 98 -16.21 17.21 -5.92
N ARG A 99 -15.95 17.02 -4.62
CA ARG A 99 -17.00 16.62 -3.68
C ARG A 99 -17.98 17.77 -3.49
N ALA A 100 -17.50 18.96 -3.13
CA ALA A 100 -18.35 20.14 -2.92
C ALA A 100 -19.26 20.39 -4.14
N TYR A 101 -18.73 20.29 -5.36
CA TYR A 101 -19.53 20.42 -6.57
C TYR A 101 -20.61 19.35 -6.71
N ARG A 102 -20.29 18.07 -6.47
CA ARG A 102 -21.26 16.96 -6.54
C ARG A 102 -22.37 17.07 -5.49
N GLU A 103 -22.04 17.59 -4.32
CA GLU A 103 -23.00 17.85 -3.23
C GLU A 103 -23.76 19.17 -3.43
N GLY A 104 -23.48 19.92 -4.51
CA GLY A 104 -24.14 21.18 -4.83
C GLY A 104 -23.75 22.34 -3.91
N GLU A 105 -22.63 22.24 -3.19
CA GLU A 105 -22.11 23.29 -2.31
C GLU A 105 -21.47 24.44 -3.11
N ILE A 106 -20.94 24.12 -4.30
CA ILE A 106 -20.40 25.09 -5.27
C ILE A 106 -20.97 24.78 -6.67
N ASP A 107 -21.07 25.80 -7.52
CA ASP A 107 -21.62 25.68 -8.87
C ASP A 107 -20.60 25.32 -9.96
N THR A 108 -19.32 25.51 -9.68
CA THR A 108 -18.20 25.29 -10.61
C THR A 108 -16.97 24.81 -9.85
N VAL A 109 -16.10 24.06 -10.53
CA VAL A 109 -14.83 23.55 -9.97
C VAL A 109 -13.67 24.26 -10.66
N PRO A 110 -12.78 24.95 -9.94
CA PRO A 110 -11.57 25.50 -10.53
C PRO A 110 -10.73 24.40 -11.19
N PHE A 111 -10.19 24.69 -12.36
CA PHE A 111 -9.27 23.76 -13.02
C PHE A 111 -8.04 23.54 -12.15
N ILE A 112 -7.82 22.32 -11.69
CA ILE A 112 -6.62 21.95 -10.95
C ILE A 112 -5.52 21.50 -11.91
N ILE A 113 -4.41 22.24 -11.92
CA ILE A 113 -3.27 21.99 -12.81
C ILE A 113 -2.73 20.56 -12.61
N PRO A 114 -2.38 19.85 -13.70
CA PRO A 114 -1.58 18.65 -13.57
C PRO A 114 -0.21 19.02 -13.00
N TRP A 115 0.36 18.13 -12.19
CA TRP A 115 1.73 18.24 -11.72
C TRP A 115 2.57 17.06 -12.21
N GLN A 116 3.88 17.27 -12.28
CA GLN A 116 4.83 16.27 -12.69
C GLN A 116 4.74 15.04 -11.78
N ASP A 117 4.87 13.86 -12.38
CA ASP A 117 5.03 12.63 -11.60
C ASP A 117 6.40 12.64 -10.93
N GLY A 118 6.46 12.13 -9.70
CA GLY A 118 7.75 11.85 -9.10
C GLY A 118 8.42 10.70 -9.85
N GLU A 119 9.75 10.68 -9.87
CA GLU A 119 10.52 9.57 -10.44
C GLU A 119 10.05 8.23 -9.85
N ALA A 120 9.79 7.27 -10.73
CA ALA A 120 9.49 5.92 -10.34
C ALA A 120 10.76 5.33 -9.71
N ARG A 121 10.73 5.04 -8.41
CA ARG A 121 11.80 4.29 -7.76
C ARG A 121 11.67 2.83 -8.13
N GLU A 122 12.39 2.41 -9.18
CA GLU A 122 12.56 0.99 -9.50
C GLU A 122 13.61 0.40 -8.56
N GLN A 123 13.15 0.02 -7.38
CA GLN A 123 13.98 -0.67 -6.40
C GLN A 123 13.58 -2.15 -6.34
N THR A 124 14.57 -3.03 -6.51
CA THR A 124 14.51 -4.46 -6.25
C THR A 124 15.66 -4.84 -5.32
N LEU A 125 15.53 -5.96 -4.60
CA LEU A 125 16.60 -6.51 -3.77
C LEU A 125 17.36 -7.59 -4.55
N SER A 126 18.67 -7.67 -4.37
CA SER A 126 19.43 -8.87 -4.72
C SER A 126 19.07 -10.05 -3.80
N VAL A 127 19.57 -11.24 -4.11
CA VAL A 127 19.39 -12.41 -3.24
C VAL A 127 20.13 -12.21 -1.92
N GLU A 128 21.30 -11.60 -1.95
CA GLU A 128 22.14 -11.25 -0.79
C GLU A 128 21.45 -10.19 0.07
N GLU A 129 20.91 -9.11 -0.52
CA GLU A 129 20.13 -8.11 0.22
C GLU A 129 18.88 -8.71 0.86
N SER A 130 18.24 -9.67 0.18
CA SER A 130 17.08 -10.39 0.70
C SER A 130 17.47 -11.34 1.83
N ALA A 131 18.64 -11.99 1.74
CA ALA A 131 19.21 -12.82 2.78
C ALA A 131 19.61 -12.01 4.02
N ALA A 132 20.24 -10.84 3.84
CA ALA A 132 20.55 -9.90 4.90
C ALA A 132 19.28 -9.41 5.62
N LEU A 133 18.22 -9.10 4.85
CA LEU A 133 16.92 -8.74 5.41
C LEU A 133 16.28 -9.88 6.20
N TRP A 134 16.39 -11.12 5.70
CA TRP A 134 15.91 -12.30 6.39
C TRP A 134 16.69 -12.58 7.68
N GLY A 135 18.01 -12.43 7.66
CA GLY A 135 18.89 -12.56 8.83
C GLY A 135 18.62 -11.50 9.90
N ALA A 136 18.22 -10.30 9.49
CA ALA A 136 17.86 -9.20 10.39
C ALA A 136 16.50 -9.38 11.12
N ALA A 137 15.69 -10.37 10.73
CA ALA A 137 14.44 -10.68 11.41
C ALA A 137 14.70 -11.50 12.69
N GLU A 138 14.58 -10.87 13.85
CA GLU A 138 14.90 -11.50 15.13
C GLU A 138 13.69 -12.21 15.74
N SER A 139 12.50 -11.63 15.60
CA SER A 139 11.30 -12.10 16.28
C SER A 139 10.39 -12.98 15.39
N PRO A 140 9.53 -13.84 15.98
CA PRO A 140 8.68 -14.74 15.20
C PRO A 140 7.76 -14.02 14.21
N HIS A 141 7.19 -12.89 14.60
CA HIS A 141 6.27 -12.12 13.75
C HIS A 141 6.98 -11.43 12.59
N GLU A 142 8.23 -11.01 12.76
CA GLU A 142 9.07 -10.49 11.69
C GLU A 142 9.36 -11.57 10.65
N ARG A 143 9.78 -12.76 11.10
CA ARG A 143 10.06 -13.91 10.23
C ARG A 143 8.82 -14.37 9.47
N MET A 144 7.68 -14.49 10.16
CA MET A 144 6.41 -14.83 9.52
C MET A 144 5.97 -13.78 8.49
N TYR A 145 6.15 -12.48 8.79
CA TYR A 145 5.85 -11.42 7.83
C TYR A 145 6.68 -11.57 6.55
N LEU A 146 7.99 -11.81 6.69
CA LEU A 146 8.87 -12.02 5.52
C LEU A 146 8.49 -13.29 4.76
N ALA A 147 8.23 -14.40 5.45
CA ALA A 147 7.80 -15.65 4.82
C ALA A 147 6.55 -15.43 3.95
N LEU A 148 5.54 -14.74 4.48
CA LEU A 148 4.34 -14.39 3.72
C LEU A 148 4.62 -13.40 2.59
N ALA A 149 5.48 -12.40 2.81
CA ALA A 149 5.81 -11.41 1.79
C ALA A 149 6.48 -12.02 0.56
N TYR A 150 7.46 -12.90 0.77
CA TYR A 150 8.14 -13.63 -0.30
C TYR A 150 7.26 -14.73 -0.90
N GLY A 151 6.45 -15.41 -0.09
CA GLY A 151 5.72 -16.60 -0.54
C GLY A 151 4.38 -16.32 -1.21
N THR A 152 3.80 -15.15 -0.98
CA THR A 152 2.46 -14.82 -1.48
C THR A 152 2.43 -13.59 -2.37
N LEU A 153 3.55 -12.84 -2.40
CA LEU A 153 3.69 -11.54 -3.03
C LEU A 153 2.63 -10.54 -2.55
N ALA A 154 1.96 -10.78 -1.43
CA ALA A 154 0.81 -10.00 -0.99
C ALA A 154 1.18 -8.55 -0.64
N ARG A 155 0.17 -7.67 -0.66
CA ARG A 155 0.36 -6.29 -0.18
C ARG A 155 0.53 -6.30 1.34
N PRO A 156 1.29 -5.36 1.94
CA PRO A 156 1.50 -5.32 3.38
C PRO A 156 0.23 -5.41 4.21
N GLU A 157 -0.83 -4.69 3.81
CA GLU A 157 -2.12 -4.67 4.51
C GLU A 157 -2.93 -5.96 4.29
N ALA A 158 -2.60 -6.76 3.28
CA ALA A 158 -3.15 -8.09 3.11
C ALA A 158 -2.44 -9.06 4.06
N ILE A 159 -1.10 -9.06 4.09
CA ILE A 159 -0.28 -9.90 4.96
C ILE A 159 -0.68 -9.76 6.44
N LEU A 160 -0.79 -8.52 6.94
CA LEU A 160 -1.13 -8.26 8.34
C LEU A 160 -2.55 -8.69 8.71
N GLY A 161 -3.45 -8.86 7.74
CA GLY A 161 -4.81 -9.31 7.96
C GLY A 161 -5.02 -10.79 7.65
N MET A 162 -3.97 -11.58 7.40
CA MET A 162 -4.10 -13.02 7.16
C MET A 162 -4.19 -13.80 8.47
N HIS A 163 -5.10 -14.76 8.52
CA HIS A 163 -5.30 -15.66 9.64
C HIS A 163 -4.98 -17.10 9.24
N ARG A 164 -4.61 -17.92 10.23
CA ARG A 164 -4.35 -19.35 10.06
C ARG A 164 -5.54 -20.09 9.44
N SER A 165 -6.76 -19.68 9.79
CA SER A 165 -8.01 -20.23 9.24
C SER A 165 -8.23 -19.92 7.75
N PHE A 166 -7.42 -19.06 7.14
CA PHE A 166 -7.51 -18.75 5.71
C PHE A 166 -6.69 -19.71 4.85
N ALA A 167 -5.90 -20.58 5.50
CA ALA A 167 -5.12 -21.62 4.84
C ALA A 167 -5.90 -22.94 4.82
N ASP A 168 -6.20 -23.40 3.61
CA ASP A 168 -6.66 -24.76 3.32
C ASP A 168 -5.41 -25.61 3.09
N LEU A 169 -4.99 -26.35 4.13
CA LEU A 169 -3.77 -27.17 4.07
C LEU A 169 -3.94 -28.41 3.19
N ASP A 170 -5.15 -28.97 3.14
CA ASP A 170 -5.44 -30.15 2.32
C ASP A 170 -5.26 -29.83 0.84
N ARG A 171 -5.70 -28.64 0.41
CA ARG A 171 -5.52 -28.16 -0.96
C ARG A 171 -4.27 -27.31 -1.16
N ARG A 172 -3.51 -27.05 -0.09
CA ARG A 172 -2.37 -26.11 -0.05
C ARG A 172 -2.69 -24.75 -0.68
N LEU A 173 -3.81 -24.14 -0.29
CA LEU A 173 -4.26 -22.83 -0.77
C LEU A 173 -4.34 -21.83 0.39
N LEU A 174 -3.83 -20.62 0.16
CA LEU A 174 -3.96 -19.50 1.08
C LEU A 174 -4.88 -18.42 0.51
N ILE A 175 -5.98 -18.16 1.20
CA ILE A 175 -6.98 -17.16 0.81
C ILE A 175 -6.56 -15.80 1.38
N GLN A 176 -6.05 -14.89 0.55
CA GLN A 176 -5.58 -13.57 1.03
C GLN A 176 -6.73 -12.59 1.31
N ASN A 177 -7.95 -12.90 0.87
CA ASN A 177 -9.13 -12.09 1.12
C ASN A 177 -9.90 -12.60 2.34
N PRO A 178 -10.02 -11.79 3.40
CA PRO A 178 -10.80 -12.18 4.57
C PRO A 178 -12.22 -12.63 4.21
N PRO A 179 -12.76 -13.67 4.87
CA PRO A 179 -14.17 -14.03 4.76
C PRO A 179 -15.09 -12.82 5.00
N GLY A 180 -16.16 -12.70 4.22
CA GLY A 180 -17.10 -11.58 4.30
C GLY A 180 -16.61 -10.25 3.68
N ARG A 181 -15.32 -10.10 3.35
CA ARG A 181 -14.82 -8.90 2.65
C ARG A 181 -15.17 -8.96 1.18
N ARG A 182 -15.95 -7.98 0.69
CA ARG A 182 -16.17 -7.78 -0.76
C ARG A 182 -14.84 -7.53 -1.48
N GLN A 183 -14.60 -8.26 -2.57
CA GLN A 183 -13.47 -8.01 -3.44
C GLN A 183 -13.54 -6.61 -4.05
N THR A 184 -12.40 -5.93 -4.14
CA THR A 184 -12.29 -4.59 -4.72
C THR A 184 -11.30 -4.61 -5.87
N LYS A 185 -11.12 -3.47 -6.55
CA LYS A 185 -10.04 -3.30 -7.55
C LYS A 185 -8.65 -3.64 -7.00
N LYS A 186 -8.43 -3.45 -5.69
CA LYS A 186 -7.24 -3.97 -4.97
C LYS A 186 -7.50 -5.43 -4.60
N TYR A 187 -7.54 -6.28 -5.63
CA TYR A 187 -7.91 -7.68 -5.52
C TYR A 187 -6.92 -8.42 -4.62
N ARG A 188 -7.45 -9.29 -3.75
CA ARG A 188 -6.68 -10.16 -2.86
C ARG A 188 -6.93 -11.62 -3.30
N PRO A 189 -5.98 -12.26 -3.99
CA PRO A 189 -6.20 -13.57 -4.59
C PRO A 189 -6.19 -14.71 -3.56
N THR A 190 -6.65 -15.89 -3.98
CA THR A 190 -6.24 -17.16 -3.37
C THR A 190 -5.00 -17.62 -4.12
N VAL A 191 -3.94 -18.03 -3.42
CA VAL A 191 -2.68 -18.48 -4.03
C VAL A 191 -2.27 -19.84 -3.46
N PRO A 192 -1.49 -20.65 -4.18
CA PRO A 192 -0.84 -21.83 -3.61
C PRO A 192 0.04 -21.46 -2.41
N ILE A 193 0.10 -22.36 -1.44
CA ILE A 193 1.10 -22.35 -0.38
C ILE A 193 2.35 -23.02 -0.94
N CYS A 194 3.37 -22.23 -1.29
CA CYS A 194 4.66 -22.75 -1.77
C CYS A 194 5.30 -23.68 -0.73
N ASP A 195 6.16 -24.60 -1.17
CA ASP A 195 6.74 -25.62 -0.30
C ASP A 195 7.57 -25.01 0.83
N PHE A 196 8.30 -23.92 0.57
CA PHE A 196 9.06 -23.21 1.61
C PHE A 196 8.16 -22.55 2.66
N LEU A 197 6.95 -22.13 2.27
CA LEU A 197 6.02 -21.40 3.13
C LEU A 197 5.17 -22.37 3.98
N LEU A 198 4.89 -23.56 3.46
CA LEU A 198 4.09 -24.58 4.12
C LEU A 198 4.45 -24.82 5.60
N PRO A 199 5.70 -25.09 5.99
CA PRO A 199 6.04 -25.35 7.39
C PRO A 199 5.77 -24.15 8.31
N TRP A 200 5.83 -22.91 7.79
CA TRP A 200 5.46 -21.72 8.56
C TRP A 200 3.97 -21.72 8.90
N ILE A 201 3.13 -22.06 7.92
CA ILE A 201 1.68 -22.06 8.08
C ILE A 201 1.22 -23.24 8.94
N GLU A 202 1.82 -24.42 8.79
CA GLU A 202 1.51 -25.61 9.60
C GLU A 202 1.81 -25.41 11.08
N GLN A 203 2.92 -24.74 11.40
CA GLN A 203 3.34 -24.48 12.78
C GLN A 203 2.71 -23.23 13.40
N ALA A 204 2.02 -22.41 12.61
CA ALA A 204 1.36 -21.21 13.12
C ALA A 204 0.17 -21.59 14.01
N SER A 205 0.04 -20.90 15.14
CA SER A 205 -1.12 -21.00 16.01
C SER A 205 -2.39 -20.49 15.32
N ASP A 206 -3.55 -20.87 15.86
CA ASP A 206 -4.81 -20.26 15.46
C ASP A 206 -4.78 -18.73 15.64
N GLY A 207 -5.57 -18.04 14.82
CA GLY A 207 -5.65 -16.58 14.78
C GLY A 207 -4.76 -15.93 13.71
N PRO A 208 -4.31 -14.68 13.92
CA PRO A 208 -3.52 -13.94 12.93
C PRO A 208 -2.16 -14.60 12.69
N LEU A 209 -1.75 -14.77 11.43
CA LEU A 209 -0.45 -15.34 11.10
C LEU A 209 0.67 -14.40 11.58
N VAL A 210 0.57 -13.11 11.26
CA VAL A 210 1.49 -12.09 11.77
C VAL A 210 0.90 -11.50 13.06
N GLN A 211 1.37 -12.00 14.20
CA GLN A 211 0.86 -11.62 15.51
C GLN A 211 1.94 -11.16 16.48
N TRP A 212 1.59 -10.22 17.36
CA TRP A 212 2.41 -9.85 18.51
C TRP A 212 1.64 -10.17 19.79
N ARG A 213 2.17 -11.08 20.61
CA ARG A 213 1.50 -11.56 21.85
C ARG A 213 0.06 -12.03 21.62
N GLY A 214 -0.17 -12.83 20.58
CA GLY A 214 -1.50 -13.38 20.27
C GLY A 214 -2.47 -12.41 19.57
N ARG A 215 -2.04 -11.18 19.25
CA ARG A 215 -2.91 -10.13 18.71
C ARG A 215 -2.46 -9.67 17.34
N GLU A 216 -3.42 -9.20 16.55
CA GLU A 216 -3.18 -8.58 15.24
C GLU A 216 -2.25 -7.37 15.36
N ILE A 217 -1.41 -7.19 14.35
CA ILE A 217 -0.51 -6.04 14.23
C ILE A 217 -1.12 -5.03 13.26
N ALA A 218 -1.59 -3.89 13.78
CA ALA A 218 -2.16 -2.82 12.95
C ALA A 218 -1.12 -2.14 12.03
N SER A 219 0.15 -2.12 12.41
CA SER A 219 1.22 -1.46 11.66
C SER A 219 2.56 -2.17 11.83
N PHE A 220 3.18 -2.52 10.71
CA PHE A 220 4.49 -3.17 10.65
C PHE A 220 5.66 -2.18 10.45
N LYS A 221 5.39 -0.87 10.50
CA LYS A 221 6.38 0.18 10.16
C LYS A 221 7.61 0.16 11.07
N THR A 222 7.42 -0.04 12.37
CA THR A 222 8.51 -0.02 13.35
C THR A 222 9.43 -1.22 13.19
N ALA A 223 8.86 -2.43 13.13
CA ALA A 223 9.60 -3.67 12.88
C ALA A 223 10.36 -3.61 11.54
N TRP A 224 9.68 -3.16 10.47
CA TRP A 224 10.32 -2.99 9.17
C TRP A 224 11.53 -2.05 9.22
N ARG A 225 11.39 -0.88 9.85
CA ARG A 225 12.50 0.08 9.96
C ARG A 225 13.70 -0.53 10.68
N LYS A 226 13.46 -1.27 11.77
CA LYS A 226 14.51 -1.98 12.52
C LYS A 226 15.21 -3.01 11.63
N MET A 227 14.47 -3.95 11.04
CA MET A 227 15.04 -4.99 10.17
C MET A 227 15.81 -4.40 9.00
N ARG A 228 15.24 -3.40 8.31
CA ARG A 228 15.87 -2.72 7.19
C ARG A 228 17.21 -2.08 7.57
N THR A 229 17.26 -1.39 8.71
CA THR A 229 18.50 -0.77 9.21
C THR A 229 19.54 -1.84 9.57
N ALA A 230 19.14 -2.91 10.25
CA ALA A 230 20.03 -4.02 10.60
C ALA A 230 20.55 -4.76 9.35
N ALA A 231 19.75 -4.83 8.29
CA ALA A 231 20.13 -5.39 6.99
C ALA A 231 20.99 -4.46 6.12
N GLY A 232 21.32 -3.24 6.58
CA GLY A 232 22.10 -2.28 5.81
C GLY A 232 21.37 -1.67 4.61
N LEU A 233 20.03 -1.81 4.52
CA LEU A 233 19.26 -1.37 3.36
C LEU A 233 18.91 0.13 3.44
N PRO A 234 18.83 0.84 2.30
CA PRO A 234 18.64 2.29 2.29
C PRO A 234 17.27 2.70 2.88
N PRO A 235 17.13 3.91 3.44
CA PRO A 235 15.88 4.37 4.06
C PRO A 235 14.65 4.39 3.13
N GLY A 236 14.86 4.35 1.82
CA GLY A 236 13.81 4.24 0.80
C GLY A 236 13.21 2.84 0.66
N THR A 237 13.88 1.80 1.17
CA THR A 237 13.39 0.41 1.08
C THR A 237 12.17 0.22 1.97
N VAL A 238 11.02 -0.02 1.35
CA VAL A 238 9.72 -0.23 2.02
C VAL A 238 9.26 -1.68 1.83
N PRO A 239 8.32 -2.21 2.65
CA PRO A 239 7.93 -3.62 2.56
C PRO A 239 7.47 -4.07 1.18
N LYS A 240 6.85 -3.16 0.42
CA LYS A 240 6.39 -3.41 -0.95
C LYS A 240 7.54 -3.73 -1.93
N VAL A 241 8.80 -3.38 -1.61
CA VAL A 241 9.96 -3.72 -2.44
C VAL A 241 10.13 -5.23 -2.58
N ILE A 242 9.78 -6.03 -1.56
CA ILE A 242 9.80 -7.51 -1.68
C ILE A 242 8.88 -7.96 -2.81
N ARG A 243 7.65 -7.44 -2.84
CA ARG A 243 6.68 -7.75 -3.90
C ARG A 243 7.20 -7.35 -5.29
N HIS A 244 7.87 -6.21 -5.41
CA HIS A 244 8.48 -5.78 -6.68
C HIS A 244 9.64 -6.70 -7.08
N THR A 245 10.52 -7.02 -6.14
CA THR A 245 11.65 -7.95 -6.32
C THR A 245 11.17 -9.30 -6.82
N MET A 246 10.20 -9.90 -6.14
CA MET A 246 9.64 -11.19 -6.54
C MET A 246 8.93 -11.11 -7.90
N ALA A 247 8.16 -10.06 -8.17
CA ALA A 247 7.51 -9.91 -9.48
C ALA A 247 8.54 -9.80 -10.62
N THR A 248 9.65 -9.08 -10.41
CA THR A 248 10.76 -8.99 -11.37
C THR A 248 11.45 -10.33 -11.52
N HIS A 249 11.73 -11.03 -10.42
CA HIS A 249 12.34 -12.36 -10.45
C HIS A 249 11.49 -13.38 -11.22
N LEU A 250 10.17 -13.44 -10.96
CA LEU A 250 9.27 -14.35 -11.69
C LEU A 250 9.28 -14.09 -13.20
N ARG A 251 9.31 -12.82 -13.62
CA ARG A 251 9.45 -12.47 -15.04
C ARG A 251 10.78 -12.91 -15.61
N ALA A 252 11.87 -12.65 -14.91
CA ALA A 252 13.21 -13.05 -15.33
C ALA A 252 13.36 -14.59 -15.45
N SER A 253 12.65 -15.34 -14.60
CA SER A 253 12.60 -16.81 -14.64
C SER A 253 11.62 -17.38 -15.69
N GLY A 254 11.03 -16.54 -16.54
CA GLY A 254 10.16 -16.99 -17.65
C GLY A 254 8.78 -17.49 -17.23
N VAL A 255 8.31 -17.17 -16.01
CA VAL A 255 6.98 -17.57 -15.54
C VAL A 255 5.89 -16.90 -16.40
N PRO A 256 4.84 -17.64 -16.82
CA PRO A 256 3.76 -17.07 -17.61
C PRO A 256 3.12 -15.84 -16.94
N GLU A 257 2.94 -14.75 -17.68
CA GLU A 257 2.41 -13.50 -17.13
C GLU A 257 1.04 -13.70 -16.46
N ALA A 258 0.22 -14.63 -16.94
CA ALA A 258 -1.06 -14.98 -16.31
C ALA A 258 -0.91 -15.48 -14.86
N GLU A 259 0.13 -16.26 -14.56
CA GLU A 259 0.40 -16.74 -13.21
C GLU A 259 0.94 -15.62 -12.31
N ILE A 260 1.85 -14.80 -12.84
CA ILE A 260 2.39 -13.62 -12.14
C ILE A 260 1.25 -12.67 -11.76
N GLN A 261 0.35 -12.36 -12.70
CA GLN A 261 -0.83 -11.52 -12.46
C GLN A 261 -1.82 -12.17 -11.49
N GLY A 262 -1.86 -13.51 -11.44
CA GLY A 262 -2.62 -14.30 -10.47
C GLY A 262 -2.12 -14.08 -9.04
N PHE A 263 -0.83 -14.30 -8.79
CA PHE A 263 -0.19 -14.02 -7.48
C PHE A 263 -0.29 -12.54 -7.08
N LEU A 264 -0.09 -11.64 -8.05
CA LEU A 264 -0.21 -10.20 -7.80
C LEU A 264 -1.66 -9.75 -7.56
N GLY A 265 -2.66 -10.55 -7.94
CA GLY A 265 -4.06 -10.13 -7.87
C GLY A 265 -4.31 -8.89 -8.73
N HIS A 266 -3.78 -8.90 -9.95
CA HIS A 266 -4.02 -7.85 -10.94
C HIS A 266 -5.09 -8.27 -11.96
N LYS A 267 -5.29 -9.57 -12.16
CA LYS A 267 -6.43 -10.11 -12.90
C LYS A 267 -7.47 -10.60 -11.90
N ALA A 268 -8.65 -9.97 -11.91
CA ALA A 268 -9.81 -10.52 -11.24
C ALA A 268 -10.33 -11.66 -12.12
N TYR A 269 -10.05 -12.89 -11.71
CA TYR A 269 -10.76 -14.06 -12.20
C TYR A 269 -12.24 -13.86 -11.86
N SER A 270 -13.02 -13.36 -12.82
CA SER A 270 -14.38 -12.82 -12.64
C SER A 270 -15.46 -13.69 -13.30
N GLY A 271 -15.07 -14.71 -14.07
CA GLY A 271 -15.99 -15.75 -14.55
C GLY A 271 -16.23 -16.87 -13.52
N LYS A 272 -17.42 -17.47 -13.51
CA LYS A 272 -17.74 -18.65 -12.67
C LYS A 272 -16.73 -19.80 -12.86
N THR A 273 -16.28 -20.02 -14.10
CA THR A 273 -15.26 -21.02 -14.45
C THR A 273 -13.89 -20.70 -13.87
N GLU A 274 -13.54 -19.41 -13.75
CA GLU A 274 -12.27 -18.96 -13.20
C GLU A 274 -12.20 -19.08 -11.67
N VAL A 275 -13.36 -19.08 -10.98
CA VAL A 275 -13.45 -19.36 -9.53
C VAL A 275 -13.02 -20.79 -9.21
N TYR A 276 -13.31 -21.76 -10.10
CA TYR A 276 -12.89 -23.15 -9.94
C TYR A 276 -11.45 -23.41 -10.43
N ALA A 277 -10.90 -22.55 -11.29
CA ALA A 277 -9.55 -22.69 -11.82
C ALA A 277 -8.48 -22.77 -10.71
N ARG A 278 -8.74 -22.17 -9.54
CA ARG A 278 -7.84 -22.24 -8.37
C ARG A 278 -7.73 -23.62 -7.71
N TYR A 279 -8.65 -24.53 -8.01
CA TYR A 279 -8.63 -25.89 -7.49
C TYR A 279 -7.99 -26.88 -8.47
N ARG A 280 -7.47 -26.40 -9.59
CA ARG A 280 -6.70 -27.25 -10.51
C ARG A 280 -5.35 -27.61 -9.86
N PRO A 281 -4.83 -28.83 -10.08
CA PRO A 281 -3.53 -29.26 -9.53
C PRO A 281 -2.35 -28.37 -9.97
N ASP A 282 -2.44 -27.74 -11.14
CA ASP A 282 -1.41 -26.90 -11.74
C ASP A 282 -1.60 -25.40 -11.47
N TYR A 283 -2.55 -25.02 -10.60
CA TYR A 283 -2.89 -23.62 -10.38
C TYR A 283 -1.70 -22.80 -9.88
N LEU A 284 -1.24 -21.85 -10.70
CA LEU A 284 -0.08 -20.99 -10.43
C LEU A 284 1.21 -21.77 -10.08
N GLY A 285 1.34 -22.99 -10.60
CA GLY A 285 2.41 -23.91 -10.23
C GLY A 285 3.80 -23.45 -10.66
N GLN A 286 3.95 -22.83 -11.83
CA GLN A 286 5.26 -22.32 -12.29
C GLN A 286 5.71 -21.13 -11.46
N ALA A 287 4.78 -20.24 -11.10
CA ALA A 287 5.06 -19.14 -10.18
C ALA A 287 5.44 -19.66 -8.78
N ALA A 288 4.72 -20.65 -8.25
CA ALA A 288 5.04 -21.26 -6.95
C ALA A 288 6.44 -21.89 -6.94
N ALA A 289 6.78 -22.68 -7.98
CA ALA A 289 8.09 -23.31 -8.12
C ALA A 289 9.24 -22.27 -8.23
N ALA A 290 9.03 -21.18 -8.97
CA ALA A 290 10.01 -20.11 -9.07
C ALA A 290 10.20 -19.35 -7.74
N ILE A 291 9.13 -19.18 -6.95
CA ILE A 291 9.22 -18.65 -5.58
C ILE A 291 10.06 -19.59 -4.69
N ASP A 292 9.79 -20.89 -4.73
CA ASP A 292 10.56 -21.89 -3.96
C ASP A 292 12.05 -21.90 -4.38
N GLY A 293 12.34 -21.75 -5.67
CA GLY A 293 13.70 -21.60 -6.20
C GLY A 293 14.42 -20.36 -5.64
N TYR A 294 13.76 -19.21 -5.66
CA TYR A 294 14.30 -17.97 -5.07
C TYR A 294 14.60 -18.14 -3.58
N MET A 295 13.65 -18.72 -2.83
CA MET A 295 13.80 -18.93 -1.38
C MET A 295 14.88 -19.96 -1.05
N THR A 296 15.09 -20.95 -1.92
CA THR A 296 16.24 -21.87 -1.82
C THR A 296 17.56 -21.12 -1.98
N ALA A 297 17.70 -20.26 -3.00
CA ALA A 297 18.90 -19.46 -3.19
C ALA A 297 19.16 -18.50 -2.01
N LEU A 298 18.11 -17.85 -1.51
CA LEU A 298 18.17 -16.99 -0.32
C LEU A 298 18.68 -17.78 0.90
N ARG A 299 18.11 -18.96 1.16
CA ARG A 299 18.52 -19.83 2.27
C ARG A 299 19.99 -20.24 2.17
N VAL A 300 20.46 -20.62 0.99
CA VAL A 300 21.87 -20.94 0.74
C VAL A 300 22.76 -19.73 1.08
N SER A 301 22.36 -18.53 0.65
CA SER A 301 23.08 -17.29 0.95
C SER A 301 23.20 -17.04 2.46
N CYS A 302 22.10 -17.17 3.22
CA CYS A 302 22.14 -17.04 4.69
C CYS A 302 23.11 -18.01 5.37
N VAL A 303 23.19 -19.26 4.89
CA VAL A 303 24.11 -20.28 5.43
C VAL A 303 25.56 -19.93 5.14
N LEU A 304 25.86 -19.43 3.94
CA LEU A 304 27.21 -19.03 3.56
C LEU A 304 27.70 -17.82 4.35
N GLU A 305 26.84 -16.84 4.62
CA GLU A 305 27.17 -15.68 5.46
C GLU A 305 27.45 -16.09 6.90
N SER A 306 26.63 -16.96 7.49
CA SER A 306 26.83 -17.46 8.86
C SER A 306 28.19 -18.15 9.06
N LYS A 307 28.67 -18.87 8.05
CA LYS A 307 29.99 -19.52 8.07
C LYS A 307 31.14 -18.51 8.03
N LYS A 308 30.98 -17.36 7.36
CA LYS A 308 32.01 -16.31 7.30
C LYS A 308 32.19 -15.56 8.61
N THR A 309 31.15 -15.44 9.43
CA THR A 309 31.21 -14.74 10.72
C THR A 309 31.76 -15.59 11.87
N THR A 310 31.94 -16.90 11.65
CA THR A 310 32.41 -17.86 12.66
C THR A 310 33.93 -18.12 12.56
N HIS A 311 34.63 -17.45 11.65
CA HIS A 311 36.08 -17.47 11.47
C HIS A 311 36.66 -16.07 11.69
#